data_AF-A0A2W0H5H3-F1
#
_entry.id   AF-A0A2W0H5H3-F1
#
_cell.length_a   1.000
_cell.length_b   1.000
_cell.length_c   1.000
_cell.angle_alpha   90.00
_cell.angle_beta   90.00
_cell.angle_gamma   90.00
#
_symmetry.space_group_name_H-M   'P 1'
#
loop_
_entity.id
_entity.type
_entity.pdbx_description
1 polymer ?
#
loop_
_entity_poly.entity_id
_entity_poly.type
_entity_poly.pdbx_seq_one_letter_code
_entity_poly.pdbx_strand_id
1 'polypeptide(L)'
;MVRNVYLYAVMLVTLVMMIGGSVAVIMSASDYFVPGPYYDTYESYAQNHAHNVKEGFAEEVSEEDLRARFQLERDTYLDNQRAYAANSMVKSLAWVLIPLPVFLISAGRLRKAKPE
;
A
#
# COMPACT_ATOMS: atom_id res chain seq x y z
N MET A 1 11.70 -19.36 -35.50
CA MET A 1 11.45 -19.81 -34.12
C MET A 1 11.96 -18.83 -33.06
N VAL A 2 13.24 -18.43 -33.06
CA VAL A 2 13.84 -17.57 -32.01
C VAL A 2 13.06 -16.29 -31.74
N ARG A 3 12.58 -15.60 -32.78
CA ARG A 3 11.74 -14.40 -32.64
C ARG A 3 10.45 -14.64 -31.85
N ASN A 4 9.79 -15.78 -32.06
CA ASN A 4 8.54 -16.09 -31.35
C ASN A 4 8.82 -16.45 -29.90
N VAL A 5 9.90 -17.20 -29.62
CA VAL A 5 10.35 -17.49 -28.26
C VAL A 5 10.64 -16.19 -27.50
N TYR A 6 11.33 -15.24 -28.12
CA TYR A 6 11.57 -13.91 -27.55
C TYR A 6 10.27 -13.17 -27.24
N LEU A 7 9.32 -13.11 -28.19
CA LEU A 7 8.03 -12.44 -27.97
C LEU A 7 7.23 -13.07 -26.84
N TYR A 8 7.19 -14.41 -26.75
CA TYR A 8 6.54 -15.11 -25.64
C TYR A 8 7.23 -14.84 -24.30
N ALA A 9 8.56 -14.79 -24.25
CA ALA A 9 9.28 -14.46 -23.03
C ALA A 9 8.98 -13.03 -22.55
N VAL A 10 8.98 -12.05 -23.46
CA VAL A 10 8.60 -10.66 -23.13
C VAL A 10 7.15 -10.57 -22.66
N MET A 11 6.23 -11.25 -23.34
CA MET A 11 4.82 -11.31 -22.94
C MET A 11 4.65 -11.98 -21.57
N LEU A 12 5.42 -13.01 -21.26
CA LEU A 12 5.39 -13.68 -19.96
C LEU A 12 5.84 -12.74 -18.84
N VAL A 13 6.98 -12.06 -19.01
CA VAL A 13 7.49 -11.12 -18.01
C VAL A 13 6.51 -9.98 -17.77
N THR A 14 6.00 -9.37 -18.83
CA THR A 14 5.01 -8.28 -18.74
C THR A 14 3.69 -8.74 -18.11
N LEU A 15 3.24 -9.97 -18.39
CA LEU A 15 2.07 -10.56 -17.76
C LEU A 15 2.28 -10.76 -16.25
N VAL A 16 3.41 -11.33 -15.84
CA VAL A 16 3.75 -11.51 -14.42
C VAL A 16 3.80 -10.18 -13.70
N MET A 17 4.38 -9.14 -14.32
CA MET A 17 4.37 -7.78 -13.76
C MET A 17 2.94 -7.25 -13.57
N MET A 18 2.07 -7.37 -14.58
CA MET A 18 0.68 -6.91 -14.49
C MET A 18 -0.12 -7.66 -13.42
N ILE A 19 0.10 -8.97 -13.26
CA ILE A 19 -0.54 -9.77 -12.20
C ILE A 19 -0.09 -9.26 -10.82
N GLY A 20 1.22 -9.10 -10.61
CA GLY A 20 1.76 -8.59 -9.35
C GLY A 20 1.24 -7.19 -9.00
N GLY A 21 1.18 -6.30 -9.99
CA GLY A 21 0.61 -4.96 -9.82
C GLY A 21 -0.88 -5.01 -9.46
N SER A 22 -1.66 -5.87 -10.13
CA SER A 22 -3.11 -5.98 -9.88
C SER A 22 -3.43 -6.47 -8.47
N VAL A 23 -2.69 -7.48 -7.98
CA VAL A 23 -2.83 -7.96 -6.59
C VAL A 23 -2.50 -6.83 -5.60
N ALA A 24 -1.42 -6.10 -5.84
CA ALA A 24 -1.01 -4.99 -4.99
C ALA A 24 -2.05 -3.83 -4.96
N VAL A 25 -2.70 -3.53 -6.10
CA VAL A 25 -3.81 -2.56 -6.15
C VAL A 25 -4.96 -2.99 -5.24
N ILE A 26 -5.37 -4.27 -5.30
CA ILE A 26 -6.48 -4.78 -4.48
C ILE A 26 -6.11 -4.74 -2.99
N MET A 27 -4.88 -5.14 -2.64
CA MET A 27 -4.39 -5.05 -1.26
C MET A 27 -4.41 -3.61 -0.75
N SER A 28 -3.82 -2.67 -1.50
CA SER A 28 -3.80 -1.26 -1.11
C SER A 28 -5.19 -0.63 -1.05
N ALA A 29 -6.12 -1.06 -1.91
CA ALA A 29 -7.52 -0.62 -1.82
C ALA A 29 -8.18 -1.16 -0.54
N SER A 30 -7.93 -2.42 -0.18
CA SER A 30 -8.41 -3.00 1.08
C SER A 30 -7.87 -2.22 2.29
N ASP A 31 -6.56 -1.95 2.32
CA ASP A 31 -5.92 -1.22 3.41
C ASP A 31 -6.42 0.23 3.54
N TYR A 32 -6.92 0.82 2.44
CA TYR A 32 -7.54 2.15 2.48
C TYR A 32 -8.91 2.14 3.15
N PHE A 33 -9.78 1.16 2.80
CA PHE A 33 -11.13 1.07 3.36
C PHE A 33 -11.16 0.44 4.74
N VAL A 34 -10.26 -0.50 5.00
CA VAL A 34 -10.12 -1.24 6.25
C VAL A 34 -8.66 -1.14 6.71
N PRO A 35 -8.24 0.05 7.20
CA PRO A 35 -6.88 0.23 7.70
C PRO A 35 -6.61 -0.68 8.90
N GLY A 36 -5.34 -1.04 9.09
CA GLY A 36 -4.91 -1.87 10.20
C GLY A 36 -5.33 -1.27 11.55
N PRO A 37 -5.69 -2.10 12.55
CA PRO A 37 -6.15 -1.60 13.83
C PRO A 37 -5.03 -0.84 14.55
N TYR A 38 -5.39 0.21 15.28
CA TYR A 38 -4.49 0.84 16.24
C TYR A 38 -4.36 -0.06 17.46
N TYR A 39 -3.15 -0.54 17.75
CA TYR A 39 -2.90 -1.59 18.75
C TYR A 39 -2.75 -1.08 20.19
N ASP A 40 -2.60 0.23 20.39
CA ASP A 40 -2.43 0.79 21.73
C ASP A 40 -3.76 1.14 22.39
N THR A 41 -3.91 0.79 23.66
CA THR A 41 -5.11 1.12 24.45
C THR A 41 -4.90 2.42 25.20
N TYR A 42 -6.00 3.09 25.54
CA TYR A 42 -5.91 4.30 26.36
C TYR A 42 -5.25 4.03 27.71
N GLU A 43 -5.51 2.87 28.32
CA GLU A 43 -4.91 2.48 29.60
C GLU A 43 -3.38 2.37 29.50
N SER A 44 -2.87 1.75 28.45
CA SER A 44 -1.44 1.63 28.17
C SER A 44 -0.81 3.01 27.92
N TYR A 45 -1.46 3.83 27.09
CA TYR A 45 -1.04 5.20 26.84
C TYR A 45 -0.98 6.05 28.11
N ALA A 46 -2.01 5.99 28.94
CA ALA A 46 -2.10 6.73 30.20
C ALA A 46 -1.06 6.24 31.22
N GLN A 47 -0.81 4.93 31.30
CA GLN A 47 0.22 4.36 32.15
C GLN A 47 1.62 4.83 31.74
N ASN A 48 1.92 4.83 30.43
CA ASN A 48 3.18 5.35 29.90
C ASN A 48 3.35 6.85 30.19
N HIS A 49 2.29 7.64 30.02
CA HIS A 49 2.31 9.06 30.35
C HIS A 49 2.58 9.28 31.84
N ALA A 50 1.88 8.57 32.73
CA ALA A 50 2.10 8.66 34.17
C ALA A 50 3.51 8.25 34.60
N HIS A 51 4.13 7.27 33.91
CA HIS A 51 5.53 6.93 34.13
C HIS A 51 6.46 8.07 33.69
N ASN A 52 6.24 8.65 32.52
CA ASN A 52 7.04 9.76 32.00
C ASN A 52 6.95 11.01 32.89
N VAL A 53 5.79 11.29 33.49
CA VAL A 53 5.64 12.37 34.48
C VAL A 53 6.52 12.12 35.71
N LYS A 54 6.52 10.89 36.24
CA LYS A 54 7.33 10.52 37.42
C LYS A 54 8.83 10.65 37.18
N GLU A 55 9.29 10.30 35.98
CA GLU A 55 10.68 10.39 35.58
C GLU A 55 11.09 11.82 35.13
N GLY A 56 10.15 12.78 35.12
CA GLY A 56 10.40 14.17 34.72
C GLY A 56 10.52 14.39 33.20
N PHE A 57 10.08 13.42 32.39
CA PHE A 57 10.05 13.50 30.92
C PHE A 57 8.74 14.08 30.36
N ALA A 58 7.71 14.25 31.19
CA ALA A 58 6.42 14.81 30.79
C ALA A 58 5.81 15.68 31.89
N GLU A 59 4.92 16.59 31.49
CA GLU A 59 4.12 17.42 32.41
C GLU A 59 2.80 16.72 32.76
N GLU A 60 2.29 16.98 33.97
CA GLU A 60 0.93 16.58 34.33
C GLU A 60 -0.10 17.33 33.47
N VAL A 61 -1.00 16.58 32.85
CA VAL A 61 -2.14 17.11 32.10
C VAL A 61 -3.45 16.56 32.66
N SER A 62 -4.53 17.27 32.38
CA SER A 62 -5.87 16.79 32.76
C SER A 62 -6.20 15.49 32.03
N GLU A 63 -7.10 14.67 32.60
CA GLU A 63 -7.57 13.45 31.95
C GLU A 63 -8.24 13.74 30.59
N GLU A 64 -8.95 14.86 30.49
CA GLU A 64 -9.61 15.30 29.27
C GLU A 64 -8.58 15.59 28.16
N ASP A 65 -7.52 16.33 28.50
CA ASP A 65 -6.43 16.64 27.56
C ASP A 65 -5.68 15.37 27.14
N LEU A 66 -5.42 14.45 28.08
CA LEU A 66 -4.71 13.21 27.80
C LEU A 66 -5.50 12.31 26.85
N ARG A 67 -6.83 12.22 27.05
CA ARG A 67 -7.74 11.50 26.17
C ARG A 67 -7.84 12.14 24.79
N ALA A 68 -7.87 13.47 24.73
CA ALA A 68 -7.86 14.20 23.46
C ALA A 68 -6.57 13.93 22.67
N ARG A 69 -5.40 13.90 23.34
CA ARG A 69 -4.11 13.56 22.71
C ARG A 69 -4.10 12.14 22.17
N PHE A 70 -4.58 11.16 22.94
CA PHE A 70 -4.70 9.77 22.48
C PHE A 70 -5.60 9.64 21.25
N GLN A 71 -6.76 10.31 21.25
CA GLN A 71 -7.67 10.31 20.10
C GLN A 71 -7.03 10.92 18.87
N LEU A 72 -6.37 12.07 19.03
CA LEU A 72 -5.66 12.73 17.94
C LEU A 72 -4.56 11.84 17.36
N GLU A 73 -3.78 11.16 18.21
CA GLU A 73 -2.72 10.25 17.77
C GLU A 73 -3.28 9.05 17.00
N ARG A 74 -4.33 8.42 17.53
CA ARG A 74 -5.03 7.32 16.89
C ARG A 74 -5.60 7.73 15.54
N ASP A 75 -6.27 8.87 15.47
CA ASP A 75 -6.90 9.35 14.25
C ASP A 75 -5.84 9.73 13.20
N THR A 76 -4.75 10.37 13.63
CA THR A 76 -3.58 10.66 12.77
C THR A 76 -2.95 9.39 12.23
N TYR A 77 -2.83 8.34 13.05
CA TYR A 77 -2.31 7.04 12.61
C TYR A 77 -3.18 6.41 11.53
N LEU A 78 -4.51 6.42 11.70
CA LEU A 78 -5.46 5.90 10.73
C LEU A 78 -5.43 6.70 9.42
N ASP A 79 -5.36 8.02 9.49
CA ASP A 79 -5.29 8.87 8.30
C ASP A 79 -3.98 8.70 7.56
N ASN A 80 -2.86 8.55 8.26
CA ASN A 80 -1.58 8.22 7.66
C ASN A 80 -1.63 6.87 6.95
N GLN A 81 -2.20 5.83 7.56
CA GLN A 81 -2.36 4.53 6.90
C GLN A 81 -3.18 4.63 5.61
N ARG A 82 -4.28 5.39 5.62
CA ARG A 82 -5.07 5.65 4.41
C ARG A 82 -4.25 6.37 3.35
N ALA A 83 -3.47 7.39 3.72
CA ALA A 83 -2.63 8.12 2.79
C ALA A 83 -1.56 7.21 2.15
N TYR A 84 -0.93 6.34 2.95
CA TYR A 84 0.03 5.35 2.46
C TYR A 84 -0.63 4.34 1.52
N ALA A 85 -1.81 3.84 1.88
CA ALA A 85 -2.59 2.92 1.05
C ALA A 85 -2.96 3.55 -0.30
N ALA A 86 -3.44 4.80 -0.30
CA ALA A 86 -3.74 5.54 -1.52
C ALA A 86 -2.49 5.74 -2.40
N ASN A 87 -1.35 6.10 -1.80
CA ASN A 87 -0.10 6.26 -2.51
C ASN A 87 0.40 4.94 -3.13
N SER A 88 0.31 3.85 -2.36
CA SER A 88 0.65 2.51 -2.81
C SER A 88 -0.25 2.08 -3.98
N MET A 89 -1.56 2.31 -3.89
CA MET A 89 -2.51 2.00 -4.96
C MET A 89 -2.11 2.66 -6.30
N VAL A 90 -1.74 3.94 -6.28
CA VAL A 90 -1.27 4.66 -7.49
C VAL A 90 0.02 4.05 -8.03
N LYS A 91 0.98 3.72 -7.17
CA LYS A 91 2.23 3.06 -7.57
C LYS A 91 1.98 1.68 -8.19
N SER A 92 1.09 0.90 -7.59
CA SER A 92 0.70 -0.43 -8.09
C SER A 92 -0.03 -0.34 -9.44
N LEU A 93 -0.87 0.68 -9.65
CA LEU A 93 -1.47 0.96 -10.95
C LEU A 93 -0.40 1.28 -12.01
N ALA A 94 0.60 2.08 -11.68
CA ALA A 94 1.72 2.34 -12.58
C ALA A 94 2.45 1.04 -12.97
N TRP A 95 2.61 0.10 -12.02
CA TRP A 95 3.19 -1.21 -12.26
C TRP A 95 2.39 -2.09 -13.24
N VAL A 96 1.08 -1.87 -13.36
CA VAL A 96 0.22 -2.52 -14.36
C VAL A 96 0.28 -1.78 -15.70
N LEU A 97 0.22 -0.45 -15.67
CA LEU A 97 0.09 0.38 -16.87
C LEU A 97 1.38 0.47 -17.69
N ILE A 98 2.56 0.48 -17.05
CA ILE A 98 3.86 0.55 -17.74
C ILE A 98 4.12 -0.66 -18.66
N PRO A 99 3.95 -1.93 -18.22
CA PRO A 99 4.18 -3.09 -19.08
C PRO A 99 3.07 -3.33 -20.12
N LEU A 100 1.88 -2.75 -19.94
CA LEU A 100 0.73 -3.00 -20.81
C LEU A 100 0.98 -2.65 -22.29
N PRO A 101 1.53 -1.48 -22.67
CA PRO A 101 1.87 -1.18 -24.06
C PRO A 101 2.84 -2.19 -24.68
N VAL A 102 3.84 -2.63 -23.91
CA VAL A 102 4.83 -3.61 -24.36
C VAL A 102 4.16 -4.95 -24.64
N PHE A 103 3.25 -5.38 -23.76
CA PHE A 103 2.46 -6.59 -23.93
C PHE A 103 1.59 -6.53 -25.19
N LEU A 104 0.83 -5.44 -25.38
CA LEU A 104 -0.06 -5.26 -26.53
C LEU A 104 0.70 -5.24 -27.87
N ILE A 105 1.84 -4.53 -27.93
CA ILE A 105 2.69 -4.50 -29.13
C ILE A 105 3.24 -5.89 -29.44
N SER A 106 3.70 -6.61 -28.42
CA SER A 106 4.27 -7.96 -28.57
C SER A 106 3.21 -8.96 -29.04
N ALA A 107 2.01 -8.89 -28.47
CA ALA A 107 0.85 -9.69 -28.87
C ALA A 107 0.42 -9.39 -30.33
N GLY A 108 0.39 -8.12 -30.72
CA GLY A 108 0.07 -7.71 -32.09
C GLY A 108 1.10 -8.21 -33.11
N ARG A 109 2.40 -8.14 -32.78
CA ARG A 109 3.50 -8.67 -33.62
C ARG A 109 3.42 -10.18 -33.77
N LEU A 110 3.04 -10.90 -32.71
CA LEU A 110 2.89 -12.35 -32.75
C LEU A 110 1.70 -12.78 -33.61
N ARG A 111 0.55 -12.11 -33.50
CA ARG A 111 -0.64 -12.39 -34.32
C ARG A 111 -0.38 -12.21 -35.81
N LYS A 112 0.31 -11.13 -36.21
CA LYS A 112 0.69 -10.90 -37.62
C LYS A 112 1.70 -11.90 -38.18
N ALA A 113 2.41 -12.63 -37.32
CA ALA A 113 3.42 -13.60 -37.70
C ALA A 113 2.88 -15.05 -37.80
N LYS A 114 1.63 -15.30 -37.40
CA LYS A 114 0.94 -16.56 -37.69
C LYS A 114 0.33 -16.47 -39.10
N PRO A 115 0.79 -17.25 -40.09
CA PRO A 115 -0.01 -17.48 -41.29
C PRO A 115 -1.28 -18.24 -40.87
N GLU A 116 -2.42 -17.87 -41.46
CA GLU A 116 -3.69 -18.60 -41.30
C GLU A 116 -3.57 -20.07 -41.74
#